data_AF-A0A1B6HHQ4-F1
#
_entry.id   AF-A0A1B6HHQ4-F1
#
_cell.length_a   1.000
_cell.length_b   1.000
_cell.length_c   1.000
_cell.angle_alpha   90.00
_cell.angle_beta   90.00
_cell.angle_gamma   90.00
#
_symmetry.space_group_name_H-M   'P 1'
#
loop_
_entity.id
_entity.type
_entity.pdbx_description
1 polymer ?
#
loop_
_entity_poly.entity_id
_entity_poly.type
_entity_poly.pdbx_seq_one_letter_code
_entity_poly.pdbx_strand_id
1 'polypeptide(L)'
;GVGMSFSNRNMEMETGTIHKCEKRGMSDFVQLGGSEGLDLSTYSVVDSICGLDSLPERIVETIFCGVTTVRMVSSGEFDNAVTVQLRQAGEEDINSASLICGL
;
A
#
# COMPACT_ATOMS: atom_id res chain seq x y z
N GLY A 1 10.81 -25.86 -11.41
CA GLY A 1 11.95 -25.52 -10.55
C GLY A 1 12.89 -24.63 -11.30
N VAL A 2 13.26 -23.51 -10.69
CA VAL A 2 14.39 -22.66 -11.11
C VAL A 2 14.96 -22.06 -9.82
N GLY A 3 16.23 -22.31 -9.54
CA GLY A 3 16.92 -21.80 -8.35
C GLY A 3 17.80 -20.62 -8.74
N MET A 4 17.75 -19.54 -7.97
CA MET A 4 18.63 -18.38 -8.10
C MET A 4 19.73 -18.47 -7.03
N SER A 5 20.98 -18.24 -7.42
CA SER A 5 22.11 -18.14 -6.49
C SER A 5 22.43 -16.67 -6.28
N PHE A 6 22.32 -16.20 -5.03
CA PHE A 6 22.63 -14.82 -4.66
C PHE A 6 23.78 -14.78 -3.63
N SER A 7 24.77 -13.92 -3.94
CA SER A 7 25.90 -13.62 -3.07
C SER A 7 25.46 -12.68 -1.94
N ASN A 8 25.40 -13.24 -0.74
CA ASN A 8 25.57 -12.61 0.58
C ASN A 8 25.29 -11.09 0.72
N ARG A 9 24.04 -10.67 0.47
CA ARG A 9 23.43 -9.52 1.12
C ARG A 9 22.17 -10.02 1.80
N ASN A 10 22.15 -9.93 3.13
CA ASN A 10 21.06 -10.27 4.05
C ASN A 10 19.80 -10.79 3.35
N MET A 11 19.60 -12.11 3.38
CA MET A 11 18.31 -12.71 3.08
C MET A 11 17.29 -12.07 4.01
N GLU A 12 16.53 -11.09 3.51
CA GLU A 12 15.33 -10.62 4.17
C GLU A 12 14.38 -11.81 4.20
N MET A 13 14.20 -12.35 5.40
CA MET A 13 13.21 -13.38 5.67
C MET A 13 11.89 -12.89 5.08
N GLU A 14 11.26 -13.70 4.20
CA GLU A 14 9.93 -13.45 3.65
C GLU A 14 8.96 -13.31 4.83
N THR A 15 8.72 -12.07 5.26
CA THR A 15 7.98 -11.74 6.49
C THR A 15 6.59 -11.20 6.21
N GLY A 16 6.17 -11.23 4.94
CA GLY A 16 4.92 -10.64 4.47
C GLY A 16 5.07 -9.14 4.23
N THR A 17 3.93 -8.46 4.20
CA THR A 17 3.87 -7.01 4.05
C THR A 17 4.20 -6.29 5.36
N ILE A 18 4.91 -5.16 5.26
CA ILE A 18 5.21 -4.26 6.37
C ILE A 18 4.35 -3.00 6.22
N HIS A 19 3.78 -2.53 7.33
CA HIS A 19 2.95 -1.31 7.37
C HIS A 19 3.72 -0.09 7.87
N LYS A 20 3.24 1.10 7.50
CA LYS A 20 3.86 2.41 7.84
C LYS A 20 5.31 2.56 7.32
N CYS A 21 5.63 1.96 6.19
CA CYS A 21 6.96 1.98 5.57
C CYS A 21 7.54 3.39 5.33
N GLU A 22 6.70 4.36 4.97
CA GLU A 22 7.15 5.76 4.83
C GLU A 22 7.70 6.29 6.16
N LYS A 23 6.96 6.09 7.26
CA LYS A 23 7.38 6.52 8.60
C LYS A 23 8.60 5.75 9.12
N ARG A 24 8.85 4.55 8.59
CA ARG A 24 10.03 3.73 8.89
C ARG A 24 11.25 4.11 8.05
N GLY A 25 11.12 5.05 7.11
CA GLY A 25 12.21 5.50 6.25
C GLY A 25 12.58 4.52 5.14
N MET A 26 11.64 3.64 4.75
CA MET A 26 11.84 2.76 3.59
C MET A 26 11.80 3.57 2.31
N SER A 27 12.63 3.22 1.33
CA SER A 27 12.76 3.96 0.07
C SER A 27 11.75 3.53 -0.99
N ASP A 28 11.24 2.31 -0.89
CA ASP A 28 10.31 1.70 -1.82
C ASP A 28 9.07 1.23 -1.06
N PHE A 29 7.90 1.77 -1.41
CA PHE A 29 6.64 1.46 -0.76
C PHE A 29 5.45 1.91 -1.61
N VAL A 30 4.27 1.36 -1.31
CA VAL A 30 2.99 1.76 -1.88
C VAL A 30 2.21 2.52 -0.82
N GLN A 31 1.83 3.77 -1.10
CA GLN A 31 0.89 4.52 -0.29
C GLN A 31 -0.54 4.24 -0.76
N LEU A 32 -1.42 4.00 0.20
CA LEU A 32 -2.85 3.92 0.04
C LEU A 32 -3.47 5.14 0.72
N GLY A 33 -4.49 5.72 0.11
CA GLY A 33 -5.18 6.85 0.71
C GLY A 33 -6.30 7.39 -0.17
N GLY A 34 -6.79 8.56 0.19
CA GLY A 34 -7.85 9.24 -0.55
C GLY A 34 -7.81 10.74 -0.40
N SER A 35 -8.58 11.42 -1.25
CA SER A 35 -8.71 12.88 -1.26
C SER A 35 -10.13 13.25 -1.67
N GLU A 36 -10.59 14.43 -1.24
CA GLU A 36 -11.82 15.00 -1.76
C GLU A 36 -11.59 15.50 -3.18
N GLY A 37 -12.01 14.70 -4.17
CA GLY A 37 -11.73 14.97 -5.57
C GLY A 37 -10.28 14.70 -5.96
N LEU A 38 -9.82 15.32 -7.05
CA LEU A 38 -8.53 15.05 -7.68
C LEU A 38 -7.39 15.95 -7.19
N ASP A 39 -7.68 16.89 -6.28
CA ASP A 39 -6.65 17.73 -5.71
C ASP A 39 -5.85 16.97 -4.65
N LEU A 40 -4.65 16.53 -5.04
CA LEU A 40 -3.73 15.83 -4.18
C LEU A 40 -3.18 16.68 -3.02
N SER A 41 -3.45 17.99 -2.98
CA SER A 41 -3.14 18.81 -1.80
C SER A 41 -3.91 18.37 -0.55
N THR A 42 -5.07 17.71 -0.75
CA THR A 42 -5.93 17.17 0.31
C THR A 42 -5.73 15.67 0.53
N TYR A 43 -4.71 15.08 -0.11
CA TYR A 43 -4.44 13.64 -0.04
C TYR A 43 -4.10 13.22 1.40
N SER A 44 -4.91 12.30 1.91
CA SER A 44 -4.77 11.69 3.22
C SER A 44 -4.34 10.23 3.06
N VAL A 45 -3.21 9.90 3.67
CA VAL A 45 -2.63 8.54 3.64
C VAL A 45 -3.29 7.70 4.73
N VAL A 46 -3.87 6.56 4.34
CA VAL A 46 -4.35 5.54 5.30
C VAL A 46 -3.21 4.64 5.74
N ASP A 47 -2.38 4.19 4.80
CA ASP A 47 -1.23 3.34 5.08
C ASP A 47 -0.16 3.44 3.99
N SER A 48 1.05 3.01 4.33
CA SER A 48 2.17 2.84 3.41
C SER A 48 2.77 1.45 3.58
N ILE A 49 2.73 0.63 2.54
CA ILE A 49 3.05 -0.80 2.56
C ILE A 49 4.32 -1.07 1.77
N CYS A 50 5.19 -1.95 2.25
CA CYS A 50 6.39 -2.41 1.56
C CYS A 50 6.70 -3.87 1.91
N GLY A 51 7.73 -4.42 1.28
CA GLY A 51 8.09 -5.83 1.41
C GLY A 51 7.49 -6.70 0.31
N LEU A 52 7.68 -8.01 0.46
CA LEU A 52 7.23 -9.02 -0.49
C LEU A 52 6.22 -9.94 0.21
N ASP A 53 5.08 -10.15 -0.43
CA ASP A 53 4.08 -11.09 0.04
C ASP A 53 3.83 -12.17 -1.01
N SER A 54 4.24 -13.40 -0.69
CA SER A 54 4.04 -14.58 -1.52
C SER A 54 2.66 -15.22 -1.33
N LEU A 55 1.94 -14.84 -0.27
CA LEU A 55 0.60 -15.30 0.07
C LEU A 55 -0.23 -14.10 0.54
N PRO A 56 -0.77 -13.28 -0.40
CA PRO A 56 -1.39 -12.01 -0.06
C PRO A 56 -2.43 -12.19 1.04
N GLU A 57 -2.12 -11.74 2.26
CA GLU A 57 -3.16 -11.50 3.26
C GLU A 57 -4.09 -10.44 2.67
N ARG A 58 -5.40 -10.60 2.87
CA ARG A 58 -6.38 -9.62 2.39
C ARG A 58 -6.29 -8.37 3.28
N ILE A 59 -5.33 -7.50 3.00
CA ILE A 59 -5.35 -6.13 3.52
C ILE A 59 -6.55 -5.46 2.85
N VAL A 60 -7.55 -5.10 3.66
CA VAL A 60 -8.76 -4.42 3.19
C VAL A 60 -8.78 -3.05 3.83
N GLU A 61 -8.51 -2.03 3.01
CA GLU A 61 -8.67 -0.63 3.41
C GLU A 61 -9.96 -0.07 2.83
N THR A 62 -10.85 0.41 3.69
CA THR A 62 -12.11 1.04 3.28
C THR A 62 -11.96 2.55 3.31
N ILE A 63 -12.04 3.20 2.15
CA ILE A 63 -11.74 4.63 1.98
C ILE A 63 -12.99 5.37 1.49
N PHE A 64 -13.50 6.29 2.32
CA PHE A 64 -14.63 7.17 2.02
C PHE A 64 -14.16 8.60 1.74
N CYS A 65 -13.48 8.79 0.62
CA CYS A 65 -12.97 10.10 0.20
C CYS A 65 -13.51 10.55 -1.18
N GLY A 66 -14.31 9.72 -1.86
CA GLY A 66 -14.73 9.96 -3.24
C GLY A 66 -13.66 9.60 -4.27
N VAL A 67 -12.38 9.87 -3.98
CA VAL A 67 -11.23 9.39 -4.76
C VAL A 67 -10.32 8.53 -3.88
N THR A 68 -10.07 7.30 -4.34
CA THR A 68 -9.06 6.40 -3.79
C THR A 68 -7.79 6.49 -4.62
N THR A 69 -6.66 6.72 -3.98
CA THR A 69 -5.34 6.81 -4.62
C THR A 69 -4.45 5.68 -4.16
N VAL A 70 -3.82 5.01 -5.13
CA VAL A 70 -2.75 4.03 -4.92
C VAL A 70 -1.50 4.60 -5.56
N ARG A 71 -0.47 4.89 -4.75
CA ARG A 71 0.76 5.54 -5.21
C ARG A 71 1.97 4.69 -4.87
N MET A 72 2.70 4.23 -5.88
CA MET A 72 4.00 3.60 -5.70
C MET A 72 5.10 4.67 -5.60
N VAL A 73 5.85 4.67 -4.51
CA VAL A 73 7.08 5.42 -4.32
C VAL A 73 8.24 4.45 -4.50
N SER A 74 9.20 4.80 -5.36
CA SER A 74 10.34 3.93 -5.64
C SER A 74 11.66 4.70 -5.62
N SER A 75 12.70 4.02 -5.13
CA SER A 75 14.10 4.45 -5.20
C SER A 75 14.68 4.37 -6.62
N GLY A 76 14.12 3.53 -7.48
CA GLY A 76 14.68 3.20 -8.80
C GLY A 76 15.72 2.06 -8.79
N GLU A 77 16.03 1.47 -7.63
CA GLU A 77 17.00 0.37 -7.51
C GLU A 77 16.38 -1.01 -7.81
N PHE A 78 15.04 -1.10 -7.88
CA PHE A 78 14.31 -2.35 -8.03
C PHE A 78 13.16 -2.23 -9.03
N ASP A 79 12.82 -3.36 -9.67
CA ASP A 79 11.61 -3.48 -10.48
C ASP A 79 10.40 -3.76 -9.58
N ASN A 80 9.78 -2.69 -9.10
CA ASN A 80 8.63 -2.77 -8.21
C ASN A 80 7.33 -3.10 -8.96
N ALA A 81 6.52 -4.00 -8.40
CA ALA A 81 5.20 -4.33 -8.91
C ALA A 81 4.19 -4.40 -7.76
N VAL A 82 2.98 -3.92 -8.01
CA VAL A 82 1.85 -4.01 -7.08
C VAL A 82 0.61 -4.47 -7.84
N THR A 83 -0.13 -5.40 -7.26
CA THR A 83 -1.43 -5.82 -7.77
C THR A 83 -2.49 -5.41 -6.75
N VAL A 84 -3.50 -4.68 -7.21
CA VAL A 84 -4.58 -4.19 -6.34
C VAL A 84 -5.93 -4.69 -6.86
N GLN A 85 -6.81 -5.05 -5.93
CA GLN A 85 -8.21 -5.33 -6.21
C GLN A 85 -9.05 -4.27 -5.53
N LEU A 86 -9.90 -3.59 -6.30
CA LEU A 86 -10.78 -2.54 -5.79
C LEU A 86 -12.25 -2.94 -6.00
N ARG A 87 -13.08 -2.59 -5.02
CA ARG A 87 -14.53 -2.55 -5.13
C ARG A 87 -15.03 -1.22 -4.58
N GLN A 88 -16.18 -0.76 -5.05
CA GLN A 88 -16.82 0.40 -4.46
C GLN A 88 -17.30 0.05 -3.04
N ALA A 89 -17.10 0.98 -2.09
CA ALA A 89 -17.61 0.86 -0.73
C ALA A 89 -19.09 1.28 -0.69
N GLY A 90 -19.90 0.50 0.03
CA GLY A 90 -21.31 0.76 0.29
C GLY A 90 -21.57 1.35 1.68
N GLU A 91 -22.83 1.65 2.00
CA GLU A 91 -23.22 2.17 3.32
C GLU A 91 -22.91 1.17 4.45
N GLU A 92 -22.98 -0.13 4.15
CA GLU A 92 -22.64 -1.21 5.06
C GLU A 92 -21.16 -1.20 5.49
N ASP A 93 -20.29 -0.61 4.69
CA ASP A 93 -18.85 -0.55 4.93
C ASP A 93 -18.43 0.66 5.79
N ILE A 94 -19.35 1.58 6.10
CA ILE A 94 -19.03 2.81 6.87
C ILE A 94 -18.43 2.47 8.24
N ASN A 95 -18.93 1.41 8.89
CA ASN A 95 -18.43 1.00 10.21
C ASN A 95 -17.01 0.41 10.18
N SER A 96 -16.54 0.00 9.01
CA SER A 96 -15.17 -0.51 8.79
C SER A 96 -14.30 0.49 8.02
N ALA A 97 -14.72 1.76 7.96
CA ALA A 97 -13.95 2.83 7.31
C ALA A 97 -12.58 2.99 7.98
N SER A 98 -11.53 2.80 7.19
CA SER A 98 -10.15 3.10 7.61
C SER A 98 -9.83 4.58 7.45
N LEU A 99 -10.45 5.24 6.47
CA LEU A 99 -10.27 6.66 6.19
C LEU A 99 -11.57 7.29 5.69
N ILE A 100 -11.92 8.45 6.24
CA ILE A 100 -13.01 9.31 5.78
C ILE A 100 -12.41 10.71 5.55
N CYS A 101 -12.59 11.27 4.36
CA CYS A 101 -12.14 12.63 4.05
C CYS A 101 -13.28 13.64 4.23
N GLY A 102 -12.94 14.91 4.47
CA GLY A 102 -13.94 16.00 4.53
C GLY A 102 -14.63 16.23 5.87
N LEU A 103 -14.17 15.56 6.93
CA LEU A 103 -14.65 15.79 8.30
C LEU A 103 -13.95 16.98 8.97
#